data_AF-A0AAD7TMU2-F1
#
_entry.id   AF-A0AAD7TMU2-F1
#
_cell.length_a   1.000
_cell.length_b   1.000
_cell.length_c   1.000
_cell.angle_alpha   90.00
_cell.angle_beta   90.00
_cell.angle_gamma   90.00
#
_symmetry.space_group_name_H-M   'P 1'
#
loop_
_entity.id
_entity.type
_entity.pdbx_description
1 polymer ?
#
loop_
_entity_poly.entity_id
_entity_poly.type
_entity_poly.pdbx_seq_one_letter_code
_entity_poly.pdbx_strand_id
1 'polypeptide(L)'
;MSKMHRDLEELRSQSPRPETPEPDSRQGRRNPPEAGVQLLDDDGAISTQLESCLKHIFAKYCTPKPSPAQNNGELLEPPEGAYLSSEGLDAWARDTNGAPFDQATKDELLEFMDVTDDGGLTFKGFMQVYQLQTENDEEETWRDLSAHGFDRTLRLVTSRREDADADPRTRSAAAQATS
;
A
#
# COMPACT_ATOMS: atom_id res chain seq x y z
N MET A 1 -40.84 -57.97 34.13
CA MET A 1 -42.13 -57.32 33.81
C MET A 1 -41.86 -55.81 33.68
N SER A 2 -41.27 -55.31 32.59
CA SER A 2 -41.86 -54.95 31.27
C SER A 2 -43.10 -54.05 31.32
N LYS A 3 -42.86 -52.76 31.05
CA LYS A 3 -43.68 -51.79 30.28
C LYS A 3 -42.64 -50.92 29.54
N MET A 4 -42.31 -51.17 28.27
CA MET A 4 -42.93 -50.61 27.04
C MET A 4 -43.35 -49.14 27.24
N HIS A 5 -42.88 -48.14 26.48
CA HIS A 5 -42.76 -48.08 25.02
C HIS A 5 -42.12 -46.72 24.61
N ARG A 6 -41.30 -46.69 23.53
CA ARG A 6 -41.17 -45.64 22.47
C ARG A 6 -40.86 -44.18 22.89
N ASP A 7 -39.93 -43.41 22.33
CA ASP A 7 -39.17 -43.40 21.09
C ASP A 7 -37.86 -42.63 21.37
N LEU A 8 -36.68 -43.22 21.17
CA LEU A 8 -35.43 -42.47 21.06
C LEU A 8 -34.41 -43.25 20.23
N GLU A 9 -34.88 -43.86 19.14
CA GLU A 9 -34.05 -44.63 18.21
C GLU A 9 -34.03 -43.99 16.83
N GLU A 10 -33.86 -42.67 16.74
CA GLU A 10 -33.73 -42.01 15.43
C GLU A 10 -32.93 -40.70 15.44
N LEU A 11 -31.73 -40.61 16.06
CA LEU A 11 -30.86 -39.43 15.81
C LEU A 11 -29.36 -39.52 16.17
N ARG A 12 -28.77 -40.70 16.44
CA ARG A 12 -27.32 -40.77 16.74
C ARG A 12 -26.54 -41.81 15.92
N SER A 13 -27.04 -42.15 14.76
CA SER A 13 -26.24 -42.82 13.73
C SER A 13 -25.39 -41.79 12.98
N GLN A 14 -24.06 -41.99 13.06
CA GLN A 14 -23.06 -41.67 12.03
C GLN A 14 -22.58 -40.22 11.90
N SER A 15 -21.34 -39.96 12.30
CA SER A 15 -20.20 -39.86 11.36
C SER A 15 -18.88 -39.50 12.08
N PRO A 16 -17.75 -40.09 11.66
CA PRO A 16 -16.42 -39.67 12.14
C PRO A 16 -16.15 -38.26 11.61
N ARG A 17 -15.78 -37.33 12.49
CA ARG A 17 -15.28 -36.01 12.07
C ARG A 17 -14.10 -36.24 11.12
N PRO A 18 -14.18 -35.82 9.84
CA PRO A 18 -12.99 -35.68 9.04
C PRO A 18 -12.12 -34.61 9.70
N GLU A 19 -10.85 -34.93 9.88
CA GLU A 19 -9.82 -34.00 10.29
C GLU A 19 -9.92 -32.74 9.42
N THR A 20 -10.08 -31.58 10.05
CA THR A 20 -9.99 -30.28 9.38
C THR A 20 -8.66 -30.21 8.66
N PRO A 21 -8.62 -30.03 7.33
CA PRO A 21 -7.36 -29.74 6.68
C PRO A 21 -6.98 -28.32 7.08
N GLU A 22 -5.93 -28.17 7.89
CA GLU A 22 -5.16 -26.90 7.90
C GLU A 22 -4.40 -26.85 6.58
N PRO A 23 -4.76 -25.93 5.67
CA PRO A 23 -3.82 -24.83 5.40
C PRO A 23 -4.50 -23.55 4.88
N ASP A 24 -4.21 -22.41 5.49
CA ASP A 24 -3.69 -21.23 4.78
C ASP A 24 -3.44 -20.13 5.81
N SER A 25 -2.21 -20.05 6.32
CA SER A 25 -1.68 -18.82 6.92
C SER A 25 -1.39 -17.80 5.81
N ARG A 26 -2.34 -17.54 4.91
CA ARG A 26 -2.27 -16.45 3.92
C ARG A 26 -3.01 -15.24 4.47
N GLN A 27 -2.50 -14.66 5.55
CA GLN A 27 -2.73 -13.24 5.80
C GLN A 27 -1.74 -12.49 4.90
N GLY A 28 -2.16 -12.26 3.66
CA GLY A 28 -1.35 -11.60 2.62
C GLY A 28 -1.93 -11.71 1.21
N ARG A 29 -3.22 -12.03 1.07
CA ARG A 29 -3.82 -12.28 -0.26
C ARG A 29 -5.15 -11.56 -0.43
N ARG A 30 -5.14 -10.24 -0.61
CA ARG A 30 -6.37 -9.54 -1.03
C ARG A 30 -6.17 -8.45 -2.08
N ASN A 31 -5.28 -8.67 -3.05
CA ASN A 31 -5.60 -8.25 -4.41
C ASN A 31 -6.53 -9.28 -5.05
N PRO A 32 -7.65 -8.87 -5.70
CA PRO A 32 -8.42 -9.79 -6.52
C PRO A 32 -7.48 -10.40 -7.57
N PRO A 33 -7.57 -11.72 -7.83
CA PRO A 33 -6.66 -12.46 -8.73
C PRO A 33 -6.64 -11.93 -10.17
N GLU A 34 -7.49 -10.96 -10.50
CA GLU A 34 -7.71 -10.39 -11.83
C GLU A 34 -6.56 -9.45 -12.26
N ALA A 35 -5.78 -8.90 -11.31
CA ALA A 35 -4.60 -8.08 -11.62
C ALA A 35 -3.26 -8.85 -11.52
N GLY A 36 -3.20 -9.94 -10.75
CA GLY A 36 -2.01 -10.79 -10.60
C GLY A 36 -0.79 -10.13 -9.92
N VAL A 37 -0.94 -8.92 -9.37
CA VAL A 37 0.15 -8.18 -8.72
C VAL A 37 0.15 -8.43 -7.21
N GLN A 38 1.31 -8.82 -6.69
CA GLN A 38 1.57 -9.03 -5.26
C GLN A 38 2.60 -8.00 -4.79
N LEU A 39 2.37 -7.38 -3.64
CA LEU A 39 3.30 -6.40 -3.06
C LEU A 39 4.48 -7.08 -2.37
N LEU A 40 4.19 -8.16 -1.63
CA LEU A 40 5.18 -9.05 -1.02
C LEU A 40 5.26 -10.38 -1.78
N ASP A 41 6.43 -11.02 -1.75
CA ASP A 41 6.63 -12.37 -2.27
C ASP A 41 6.18 -13.46 -1.27
N ASP A 42 6.37 -14.73 -1.63
CA ASP A 42 5.96 -15.87 -0.81
C ASP A 42 6.74 -15.96 0.53
N ASP A 43 7.88 -15.29 0.65
CA ASP A 43 8.69 -15.21 1.87
C ASP A 43 8.38 -13.94 2.71
N GLY A 44 7.44 -13.10 2.26
CA GLY A 44 7.08 -11.83 2.90
C GLY A 44 8.05 -10.68 2.61
N ALA A 45 8.97 -10.85 1.66
CA ALA A 45 9.88 -9.79 1.23
C ALA A 45 9.22 -8.91 0.16
N ILE A 46 9.69 -7.66 0.01
CA ILE A 46 9.22 -6.74 -1.02
C ILE A 46 9.40 -7.35 -2.42
N SER A 47 8.33 -7.42 -3.20
CA SER A 47 8.40 -7.90 -4.58
C SER A 47 9.27 -6.99 -5.46
N THR A 48 9.88 -7.53 -6.51
CA THR A 48 10.71 -6.75 -7.45
C THR A 48 9.94 -5.61 -8.12
N GLN A 49 8.63 -5.79 -8.35
CA GLN A 49 7.78 -4.74 -8.93
C GLN A 49 7.57 -3.59 -7.94
N LEU A 50 7.23 -3.92 -6.68
CA LEU A 50 7.10 -2.90 -5.64
C LEU A 50 8.44 -2.20 -5.40
N GLU A 51 9.56 -2.92 -5.32
CA GLU A 51 10.89 -2.32 -5.18
C GLU A 51 11.15 -1.26 -6.26
N SER A 52 10.77 -1.53 -7.52
CA SER A 52 10.93 -0.58 -8.63
C SER A 52 10.08 0.69 -8.43
N CYS A 53 8.84 0.55 -7.93
CA CYS A 53 8.00 1.68 -7.55
C CYS A 53 8.60 2.46 -6.36
N LEU A 54 9.12 1.75 -5.34
CA LEU A 54 9.73 2.38 -4.18
C LEU A 54 11.01 3.14 -4.54
N LYS A 55 11.82 2.65 -5.49
CA LYS A 55 12.97 3.40 -6.04
C LYS A 55 12.51 4.74 -6.61
N HIS A 56 11.45 4.71 -7.41
CA HIS A 56 10.88 5.92 -7.99
C HIS A 56 10.42 6.92 -6.92
N ILE A 57 9.67 6.43 -5.92
CA ILE A 57 9.16 7.25 -4.83
C ILE A 57 10.31 7.84 -4.01
N PHE A 58 11.23 7.00 -3.56
CA PHE A 58 12.40 7.40 -2.79
C PHE A 58 13.24 8.46 -3.52
N ALA A 59 13.44 8.29 -4.84
CA ALA A 59 14.20 9.23 -5.67
C ALA A 59 13.61 10.65 -5.71
N LYS A 60 12.30 10.80 -5.48
CA LYS A 60 11.67 12.13 -5.38
C LYS A 60 12.13 12.89 -4.13
N TYR A 61 12.42 12.19 -3.04
CA TYR A 61 12.68 12.79 -1.72
C TYR A 61 14.13 12.71 -1.28
N CYS A 62 14.93 11.79 -1.83
CA CYS A 62 16.30 11.56 -1.42
C CYS A 62 17.26 12.74 -1.71
N THR A 63 18.43 12.66 -1.07
CA THR A 63 19.63 13.44 -1.32
C THR A 63 20.82 12.49 -1.49
N PRO A 64 21.68 12.66 -2.51
CA PRO A 64 21.55 13.62 -3.61
C PRO A 64 20.33 13.31 -4.50
N LYS A 65 19.87 14.33 -5.24
CA LYS A 65 18.76 14.17 -6.20
C LYS A 65 19.21 13.39 -7.43
N PRO A 66 18.32 12.58 -8.04
CA PRO A 66 18.61 11.92 -9.31
C PRO A 66 18.91 12.94 -10.40
N SER A 67 19.81 12.59 -11.33
CA SER A 67 20.11 13.46 -12.47
C SER A 67 18.91 13.58 -13.41
N PRO A 68 18.59 14.78 -13.93
CA PRO A 68 17.38 15.04 -14.73
C PRO A 68 17.38 14.41 -16.15
N ALA A 69 18.29 13.47 -16.43
CA ALA A 69 18.43 12.85 -17.75
C ALA A 69 17.30 11.86 -18.11
N GLN A 70 16.48 11.43 -17.13
CA GLN A 70 15.37 10.50 -17.34
C GLN A 70 14.04 11.26 -17.45
N ASN A 71 13.76 11.84 -18.62
CA ASN A 71 12.50 12.56 -18.88
C ASN A 71 11.70 11.99 -20.06
N ASN A 72 11.74 10.66 -20.23
CA ASN A 72 10.99 9.93 -21.26
C ASN A 72 9.95 8.96 -20.65
N GLY A 73 9.32 9.32 -19.54
CA GLY A 73 8.30 8.47 -18.90
C GLY A 73 8.85 7.21 -18.20
N GLU A 74 10.16 7.19 -17.93
CA GLU A 74 10.84 6.11 -17.21
C GLU A 74 10.78 6.37 -15.69
N LEU A 75 10.81 5.30 -14.90
CA LEU A 75 10.83 5.42 -13.43
C LEU A 75 12.19 5.98 -13.00
N LEU A 76 12.16 7.06 -12.21
CA LEU A 76 13.32 7.57 -11.48
C LEU A 76 14.04 6.47 -10.70
N GLU A 77 15.36 6.48 -10.75
CA GLU A 77 16.22 5.69 -9.86
C GLU A 77 17.04 6.59 -8.94
N PRO A 78 17.16 6.25 -7.64
CA PRO A 78 17.98 7.04 -6.75
C PRO A 78 19.47 6.87 -7.04
N PRO A 79 20.28 7.92 -6.86
CA PRO A 79 21.74 7.79 -6.90
C PRO A 79 22.24 6.78 -5.87
N GLU A 80 23.40 6.17 -6.14
CA GLU A 80 24.07 5.30 -5.17
C GLU A 80 24.37 6.05 -3.87
N GLY A 81 24.06 5.43 -2.73
CA GLY A 81 24.25 6.02 -1.41
C GLY A 81 23.27 7.14 -1.05
N ALA A 82 22.22 7.36 -1.85
CA ALA A 82 21.21 8.37 -1.51
C ALA A 82 20.39 7.98 -0.27
N TYR A 83 19.96 8.99 0.49
CA TYR A 83 19.22 8.86 1.73
C TYR A 83 18.15 9.94 1.85
N LEU A 84 17.14 9.76 2.70
CA LEU A 84 16.20 10.81 3.09
C LEU A 84 16.74 11.55 4.30
N SER A 85 16.94 12.86 4.13
CA SER A 85 17.13 13.77 5.27
C SER A 85 15.80 13.99 6.01
N SER A 86 15.84 14.67 7.16
CA SER A 86 14.62 15.07 7.88
C SER A 86 13.64 15.85 7.00
N GLU A 87 14.14 16.72 6.11
CA GLU A 87 13.31 17.44 5.13
C GLU A 87 12.70 16.51 4.08
N GLY A 88 13.45 15.49 3.65
CA GLY A 88 12.97 14.45 2.75
C GLY A 88 11.84 13.61 3.37
N LEU A 89 12.00 13.22 4.64
CA LEU A 89 10.95 12.53 5.40
C LEU A 89 9.68 13.38 5.51
N ASP A 90 9.83 14.68 5.80
CA ASP A 90 8.68 15.58 5.88
C ASP A 90 7.96 15.76 4.56
N ALA A 91 8.71 15.81 3.45
CA ALA A 91 8.12 15.90 2.12
C ALA A 91 7.38 14.62 1.73
N TRP A 92 7.98 13.45 2.02
CA TRP A 92 7.34 12.16 1.80
C TRP A 92 6.06 12.02 2.63
N ALA A 93 6.12 12.29 3.93
CA ALA A 93 4.96 12.23 4.83
C ALA A 93 3.82 13.17 4.41
N ARG A 94 4.14 14.36 3.89
CA ARG A 94 3.10 15.26 3.35
C ARG A 94 2.37 14.65 2.16
N ASP A 95 3.09 13.97 1.28
CA ASP A 95 2.49 13.39 0.07
C ASP A 95 1.66 12.14 0.38
N THR A 96 1.97 11.39 1.45
CA THR A 96 1.23 10.16 1.83
C THR A 96 0.16 10.41 2.90
N ASN A 97 0.50 11.17 3.96
CA ASN A 97 -0.34 11.39 5.14
C ASN A 97 -1.03 12.76 5.15
N GLY A 98 -0.68 13.66 4.21
CA GLY A 98 -1.19 15.03 4.16
C GLY A 98 -0.52 16.01 5.12
N ALA A 99 0.40 15.54 5.97
CA ALA A 99 1.12 16.35 6.94
C ALA A 99 2.54 15.80 7.17
N PRO A 100 3.52 16.65 7.56
CA PRO A 100 4.85 16.17 7.92
C PRO A 100 4.81 15.31 9.20
N PHE A 101 5.78 14.42 9.37
CA PHE A 101 5.96 13.70 10.63
C PHE A 101 6.37 14.68 11.73
N ASP A 102 5.84 14.49 12.93
CA ASP A 102 6.41 15.13 14.11
C ASP A 102 7.75 14.50 14.47
N GLN A 103 8.51 15.18 15.33
CA GLN A 103 9.87 14.75 15.67
C GLN A 103 9.88 13.39 16.37
N ALA A 104 8.88 13.07 17.19
CA ALA A 104 8.84 11.79 17.90
C ALA A 104 8.64 10.62 16.93
N THR A 105 7.75 10.76 15.94
CA THR A 105 7.59 9.75 14.88
C THR A 105 8.86 9.56 14.06
N LYS A 106 9.61 10.63 13.76
CA LYS A 106 10.89 10.51 13.05
C LYS A 106 11.94 9.79 13.87
N ASP A 107 12.08 10.15 15.15
CA ASP A 107 13.06 9.54 16.04
C ASP A 107 12.79 8.03 16.19
N GLU A 108 11.52 7.66 16.38
CA GLU A 108 11.09 6.25 16.44
C GLU A 108 11.39 5.52 15.12
N LEU A 109 11.02 6.10 13.98
CA LEU A 109 11.29 5.51 12.67
C LEU A 109 12.79 5.29 12.44
N LEU A 110 13.63 6.29 12.74
CA LEU A 110 15.07 6.24 12.49
C LEU A 110 15.82 5.36 13.49
N GLU A 111 15.24 5.05 14.66
CA GLU A 111 15.83 4.15 15.64
C GLU A 111 15.83 2.69 15.17
N PHE A 112 14.79 2.26 14.45
CA PHE A 112 14.62 0.86 14.05
C PHE A 112 15.01 0.56 12.61
N MET A 113 15.04 1.57 11.75
CA MET A 113 15.30 1.40 10.32
C MET A 113 16.79 1.52 9.98
N ASP A 114 17.16 1.01 8.80
CA ASP A 114 18.50 1.18 8.25
C ASP A 114 18.75 2.65 7.87
N VAL A 115 19.69 3.27 8.57
CA VAL A 115 20.09 4.68 8.42
C VAL A 115 21.58 4.80 8.11
N THR A 116 21.97 5.92 7.51
CA THR A 116 23.38 6.31 7.37
C THR A 116 24.00 6.62 8.74
N ASP A 117 25.32 6.73 8.82
CA ASP A 117 26.03 7.13 10.05
C ASP A 117 25.56 8.50 10.59
N ASP A 118 25.13 9.41 9.70
CA ASP A 118 24.55 10.71 10.06
C ASP A 118 23.03 10.68 10.36
N GLY A 119 22.39 9.51 10.41
CA GLY A 119 20.98 9.34 10.75
C GLY A 119 19.98 9.61 9.62
N GLY A 120 20.41 9.58 8.35
CA GLY A 120 19.52 9.67 7.19
C GLY A 120 18.95 8.31 6.79
N LEU A 121 17.65 8.22 6.48
CA LEU A 121 17.02 6.94 6.11
C LEU A 121 17.52 6.46 4.73
N THR A 122 18.14 5.29 4.67
CA THR A 122 18.64 4.72 3.40
C THR A 122 17.50 4.14 2.57
N PHE A 123 17.75 3.80 1.30
CA PHE A 123 16.75 3.08 0.50
C PHE A 123 16.38 1.72 1.12
N LYS A 124 17.34 1.04 1.75
CA LYS A 124 17.08 -0.21 2.48
C LYS A 124 16.15 0.03 3.66
N GLY A 125 16.37 1.10 4.45
CA GLY A 125 15.49 1.47 5.55
C GLY A 125 14.10 1.83 5.05
N PHE A 126 13.99 2.55 3.93
CA PHE A 126 12.73 2.86 3.30
C PHE A 126 11.95 1.60 2.87
N MET A 127 12.62 0.59 2.30
CA MET A 127 11.99 -0.69 2.00
C MET A 127 11.51 -1.43 3.27
N GLN A 128 12.26 -1.35 4.38
CA GLN A 128 11.85 -1.96 5.64
C GLN A 128 10.56 -1.32 6.18
N VAL A 129 10.40 0.01 6.05
CA VAL A 129 9.15 0.69 6.42
C VAL A 129 7.98 0.14 5.61
N TYR A 130 8.12 0.08 4.28
CA TYR A 130 7.07 -0.44 3.42
C TYR A 130 6.79 -1.93 3.62
N GLN A 131 7.80 -2.72 3.95
CA GLN A 131 7.62 -4.13 4.27
C GLN A 131 6.73 -4.28 5.49
N LEU A 132 7.11 -3.63 6.60
CA LEU A 132 6.35 -3.68 7.85
C LEU A 132 4.93 -3.14 7.65
N GLN A 133 4.78 -2.00 6.98
CA GLN A 133 3.49 -1.42 6.66
C GLN A 133 2.61 -2.40 5.86
N THR A 134 3.16 -3.04 4.83
CA THR A 134 2.42 -3.97 3.97
C THR A 134 2.01 -5.25 4.71
N GLU A 135 2.85 -5.74 5.62
CA GLU A 135 2.53 -6.89 6.48
C GLU A 135 1.36 -6.59 7.44
N ASN A 136 1.23 -5.34 7.89
CA ASN A 136 0.20 -4.92 8.85
C ASN A 136 -1.09 -4.44 8.18
N ASP A 137 -0.98 -3.58 7.16
CA ASP A 137 -2.09 -3.02 6.38
C ASP A 137 -1.66 -2.78 4.92
N GLU A 138 -1.76 -3.82 4.08
CA GLU A 138 -1.47 -3.76 2.63
C GLU A 138 -2.21 -2.61 1.91
N GLU A 139 -3.42 -2.26 2.35
CA GLU A 139 -4.20 -1.17 1.74
C GLU A 139 -3.63 0.22 2.08
N GLU A 140 -2.82 0.36 3.14
CA GLU A 140 -2.05 1.58 3.38
C GLU A 140 -0.97 1.76 2.32
N THR A 141 -0.21 0.70 2.01
CA THR A 141 0.78 0.73 0.92
C THR A 141 0.13 1.09 -0.42
N TRP A 142 -1.06 0.55 -0.72
CA TRP A 142 -1.79 0.91 -1.95
C TRP A 142 -2.23 2.38 -1.99
N ARG A 143 -2.59 2.97 -0.84
CA ARG A 143 -2.92 4.41 -0.76
C ARG A 143 -1.70 5.28 -1.06
N ASP A 144 -0.55 4.93 -0.50
CA ASP A 144 0.72 5.62 -0.75
C ASP A 144 1.13 5.53 -2.23
N LEU A 145 1.07 4.33 -2.81
CA LEU A 145 1.34 4.10 -4.23
C LEU A 145 0.42 4.95 -5.12
N SER A 146 -0.86 5.01 -4.78
CA SER A 146 -1.83 5.85 -5.50
C SER A 146 -1.52 7.34 -5.35
N ALA A 147 -1.09 7.80 -4.17
CA ALA A 147 -0.68 9.20 -3.94
C ALA A 147 0.55 9.57 -4.78
N HIS A 148 1.38 8.58 -5.12
CA HIS A 148 2.52 8.73 -6.03
C HIS A 148 2.21 8.43 -7.50
N GLY A 149 0.94 8.20 -7.84
CA GLY A 149 0.47 8.05 -9.23
C GLY A 149 0.55 6.64 -9.80
N PHE A 150 0.80 5.63 -8.97
CA PHE A 150 0.74 4.23 -9.40
C PHE A 150 -0.70 3.70 -9.35
N ASP A 151 -1.08 2.92 -10.35
CA ASP A 151 -2.33 2.18 -10.32
C ASP A 151 -2.20 0.84 -9.56
N ARG A 152 -3.32 0.10 -9.47
CA ARG A 152 -3.39 -1.22 -8.85
C ARG A 152 -2.59 -2.31 -9.60
N THR A 153 -1.93 -1.96 -10.70
CA THR A 153 -1.02 -2.83 -11.46
C THR A 153 0.45 -2.39 -11.35
N LEU A 154 0.77 -1.47 -10.43
CA LEU A 154 2.10 -0.89 -10.22
C LEU A 154 2.63 -0.12 -11.43
N ARG A 155 1.73 0.39 -12.28
CA ARG A 155 2.11 1.25 -13.43
C ARG A 155 1.87 2.70 -13.07
N LEU A 156 2.85 3.55 -13.39
CA LEU A 156 2.73 4.99 -13.25
C LEU A 156 1.73 5.52 -14.28
N VAL A 157 0.63 6.11 -13.83
CA VAL A 157 -0.41 6.65 -14.70
C VAL A 157 -0.26 8.17 -14.76
N THR A 158 0.19 8.69 -15.89
CA THR A 158 0.44 10.14 -16.09
C THR A 158 -0.83 10.96 -16.28
N SER A 159 -2.01 10.36 -16.15
CA SER A 159 -3.28 11.05 -16.36
C SER A 159 -3.78 11.63 -15.05
N ARG A 160 -3.47 12.91 -14.83
CA ARG A 160 -4.28 13.83 -14.02
C ARG A 160 -5.77 13.56 -14.29
N ARG A 161 -6.46 12.88 -13.38
CA ARG A 161 -7.93 12.84 -13.34
C ARG A 161 -8.40 14.14 -12.68
N GLU A 162 -8.22 15.25 -13.38
CA GLU A 162 -9.17 16.36 -13.28
C GLU A 162 -10.27 16.07 -14.32
N ASP A 163 -11.52 16.45 -14.03
CA ASP A 163 -12.76 16.16 -14.77
C ASP A 163 -13.45 14.81 -14.51
N ALA A 164 -13.93 14.61 -13.28
CA ALA A 164 -15.14 13.81 -13.03
C ALA A 164 -15.82 14.24 -11.71
N ASP A 165 -16.38 15.45 -11.66
CA ASP A 165 -17.73 15.75 -11.12
C ASP A 165 -17.99 17.27 -11.18
N ALA A 166 -18.14 17.82 -12.40
CA ALA A 166 -18.85 19.08 -12.56
C ALA A 166 -20.35 18.74 -12.54
N ASP A 167 -20.96 18.78 -11.35
CA ASP A 167 -22.40 18.63 -11.14
C ASP A 167 -23.21 19.50 -12.14
N PRO A 168 -24.04 18.93 -13.03
CA PRO A 168 -24.79 19.69 -14.02
C PRO A 168 -26.07 20.35 -13.47
N ARG A 169 -26.28 20.46 -12.15
CA ARG A 169 -27.57 20.96 -11.59
C ARG A 169 -27.60 22.44 -11.25
N THR A 170 -26.53 23.20 -11.51
CA THR A 170 -26.50 24.66 -11.21
C THR A 170 -26.64 25.56 -12.45
N ARG A 171 -27.42 25.14 -13.47
CA ARG A 171 -27.86 26.01 -14.57
C ARG A 171 -29.34 25.86 -14.89
N SER A 172 -30.21 26.18 -13.93
CA SER A 172 -31.58 26.59 -14.24
C SER A 172 -32.09 27.60 -13.22
N ALA A 173 -31.50 28.80 -13.25
CA ALA A 173 -32.02 29.97 -12.55
C ALA A 173 -31.48 31.26 -13.18
N ALA A 174 -31.83 31.52 -14.45
CA ALA A 174 -31.88 32.87 -15.04
C ALA A 174 -32.21 32.78 -16.54
N ALA A 175 -33.51 32.80 -16.88
CA ALA A 175 -33.99 33.35 -18.16
C ALA A 175 -35.52 33.19 -18.26
N GLN A 176 -36.28 33.96 -17.48
CA GLN A 176 -37.63 34.39 -17.89
C GLN A 176 -37.89 35.78 -17.33
N ALA A 177 -37.35 36.77 -18.03
CA ALA A 177 -37.80 38.16 -17.99
C ALA A 177 -37.70 38.66 -19.43
N THR A 178 -38.81 38.61 -20.18
CA THR A 178 -39.20 39.53 -21.26
C THR A 178 -40.43 38.97 -21.96
N SER A 179 -41.60 39.59 -21.70
CA SER A 179 -42.59 40.08 -22.67
C SER A 179 -43.94 40.29 -21.99
#